data_AF-A0A6M1M063-F1
#
_entry.id   AF-A0A6M1M063-F1
#
_cell.length_a   1.000
_cell.length_b   1.000
_cell.length_c   1.000
_cell.angle_alpha   90.00
_cell.angle_beta   90.00
_cell.angle_gamma   90.00
#
_symmetry.space_group_name_H-M   'P 1'
#
loop_
_entity.id
_entity.type
_entity.pdbx_description
1 polymer ?
#
loop_
_entity_poly.entity_id
_entity_poly.type
_entity_poly.pdbx_seq_one_letter_code
_entity_poly.pdbx_strand_id
1 'polypeptide(L)'
;MIGGNGLPLNTAALIGSAAATGKAVLAAATPAAAATAIGLGTADNVAHQNIRANGFLEFPYGGSIRVNAFAGPISEGGDGTWANGTSFFAKTGFANGQDTAWLYVPGGMRATPLITMQAGSGRVGIGNLTPGATLDVVSSQNNSWSILTQSAPNGANASGFYTQSDLSVQMALRSGDGSKLSVITSSGLSYLMGGNVGIGTNAPQVRLDVAGDFKCSGVGTIGGASRSGEFTLDGISGLPKIYRASTNGSPRWAWGSGNGADSGEADGSDFFLNSYGNDGSYRATPFRILRSTGAITITNGLTISGTTTLNNGLVVAGKIRAGSYTVSTVPAGVVGELIYVSNARKVGESAGAGTGVISYYSNGNWRRLSDDSAIAA
;
A
#
# COMPACT_ATOMS: atom_id res chain seq x y z
N MET A 1 -44.83 57.29 -74.46
CA MET A 1 -43.36 57.26 -74.44
C MET A 1 -42.89 57.91 -73.16
N ILE A 2 -41.86 57.32 -72.54
CA ILE A 2 -41.16 57.71 -71.29
C ILE A 2 -42.03 57.46 -70.04
N GLY A 3 -41.77 56.50 -69.13
CA GLY A 3 -40.56 55.74 -68.83
C GLY A 3 -40.14 56.08 -67.39
N GLY A 4 -40.51 55.25 -66.41
CA GLY A 4 -40.14 55.44 -65.00
C GLY A 4 -40.16 54.11 -64.25
N ASN A 5 -38.99 53.47 -64.17
CA ASN A 5 -38.75 52.25 -63.41
C ASN A 5 -38.98 52.50 -61.91
N GLY A 6 -40.11 52.02 -61.37
CA GLY A 6 -40.26 51.78 -59.95
C GLY A 6 -39.48 50.53 -59.57
N LEU A 7 -38.22 50.70 -59.15
CA LEU A 7 -37.46 49.64 -58.48
C LEU A 7 -38.17 49.24 -57.18
N PRO A 8 -38.35 47.95 -56.87
CA PRO A 8 -38.94 47.53 -55.61
C PRO A 8 -37.98 47.85 -54.46
N LEU A 9 -38.47 48.69 -53.54
CA LEU A 9 -37.92 48.83 -52.18
C LEU A 9 -38.13 47.51 -51.44
N ASN A 10 -37.10 46.67 -51.37
CA ASN A 10 -36.87 45.77 -50.25
C ASN A 10 -35.37 45.52 -50.11
N THR A 11 -34.66 46.53 -49.62
CA THR A 11 -33.38 46.32 -48.96
C THR A 11 -33.55 47.01 -47.61
N ALA A 12 -33.66 46.21 -46.56
CA ALA A 12 -33.73 46.72 -45.19
C ALA A 12 -32.56 47.69 -44.98
N ALA A 13 -32.89 48.96 -44.77
CA ALA A 13 -31.93 50.01 -44.49
C ALA A 13 -31.27 49.71 -43.14
N LEU A 14 -30.01 49.29 -43.19
CA LEU A 14 -29.11 49.31 -42.04
C LEU A 14 -28.85 50.78 -41.70
N ILE A 15 -29.44 51.27 -40.61
CA ILE A 15 -29.18 52.63 -40.12
C ILE A 15 -27.75 52.66 -39.57
N GLY A 16 -26.84 53.31 -40.31
CA GLY A 16 -25.50 53.63 -39.87
C GLY A 16 -25.52 54.63 -38.71
N SER A 17 -24.77 54.35 -37.65
CA SER A 17 -24.58 55.27 -36.53
C SER A 17 -23.60 56.38 -36.90
N ALA A 18 -24.06 57.63 -36.90
CA ALA A 18 -23.19 58.80 -36.89
C ALA A 18 -23.08 59.37 -35.47
N ALA A 19 -22.02 58.98 -34.73
CA ALA A 19 -21.36 59.78 -33.69
C ALA A 19 -20.25 58.96 -33.02
N ALA A 20 -19.09 59.57 -32.82
CA ALA A 20 -17.82 58.98 -32.41
C ALA A 20 -17.73 58.46 -30.95
N THR A 21 -18.85 58.08 -30.34
CA THR A 21 -18.91 57.40 -29.03
C THR A 21 -19.96 56.28 -29.02
N GLY A 22 -19.93 55.43 -30.05
CA GLY A 22 -19.82 53.98 -29.87
C GLY A 22 -20.93 53.19 -29.17
N LYS A 23 -22.22 53.51 -29.36
CA LYS A 23 -23.31 52.51 -29.21
C LYS A 23 -24.27 52.60 -30.39
N ALA A 24 -24.12 51.71 -31.37
CA ALA A 24 -25.18 51.42 -32.33
C ALA A 24 -26.22 50.55 -31.62
N VAL A 25 -27.38 51.11 -31.32
CA VAL A 25 -28.51 50.36 -30.74
C VAL A 25 -29.33 49.82 -31.90
N LEU A 26 -29.24 48.52 -32.17
CA LEU A 26 -30.30 47.82 -32.90
C LEU A 26 -31.48 47.73 -31.93
N ALA A 27 -32.38 48.72 -31.95
CA ALA A 27 -33.58 48.68 -31.13
C ALA A 27 -34.64 47.84 -31.85
N ALA A 28 -35.18 46.82 -31.18
CA ALA A 28 -36.49 46.32 -31.58
C ALA A 28 -37.47 47.50 -31.45
N ALA A 29 -38.11 47.88 -32.55
CA ALA A 29 -39.29 48.76 -32.48
C ALA A 29 -40.25 48.15 -31.43
N THR A 30 -40.84 48.99 -30.58
CA THR A 30 -41.82 48.61 -29.55
C THR A 30 -42.66 47.42 -30.02
N PRO A 31 -42.58 46.25 -29.37
CA PRO A 31 -43.09 45.03 -29.96
C PRO A 31 -44.61 45.08 -30.02
N ALA A 32 -45.17 44.80 -31.20
CA ALA A 32 -46.51 44.24 -31.28
C ALA A 32 -46.47 42.85 -30.61
N ALA A 33 -46.71 42.80 -29.31
CA ALA A 33 -47.05 41.66 -28.43
C ALA A 33 -46.33 40.29 -28.56
N ALA A 34 -45.34 40.06 -29.45
CA ALA A 34 -44.74 38.73 -29.61
C ALA A 34 -43.28 38.68 -30.07
N ALA A 35 -42.73 39.70 -30.75
CA ALA A 35 -41.36 39.63 -31.28
C ALA A 35 -40.33 40.06 -30.22
N THR A 36 -39.58 39.10 -29.66
CA THR A 36 -38.63 39.30 -28.53
C THR A 36 -37.16 39.04 -28.89
N ALA A 37 -36.82 38.94 -30.18
CA ALA A 37 -35.45 38.66 -30.63
C ALA A 37 -35.00 39.59 -31.77
N ILE A 38 -33.74 40.02 -31.73
CA ILE A 38 -33.05 40.66 -32.86
C ILE A 38 -32.28 39.55 -33.59
N GLY A 39 -32.76 39.16 -34.76
CA GLY A 39 -32.11 38.15 -35.60
C GLY A 39 -31.06 38.77 -36.50
N LEU A 40 -29.85 38.21 -36.51
CA LEU A 40 -28.83 38.43 -37.52
C LEU A 40 -28.73 37.14 -38.34
N GLY A 41 -29.23 37.14 -39.58
CA GLY A 41 -29.34 35.95 -40.43
C GLY A 41 -29.05 36.24 -41.91
N THR A 42 -28.40 35.30 -42.60
CA THR A 42 -28.22 35.32 -44.05
C THR A 42 -29.17 34.30 -44.69
N ALA A 43 -29.65 34.57 -45.90
CA ALA A 43 -30.40 33.58 -46.69
C ALA A 43 -29.50 32.45 -47.27
N ASP A 44 -28.19 32.62 -47.17
CA ASP A 44 -27.19 31.67 -47.64
C ASP A 44 -26.73 30.75 -46.49
N ASN A 45 -26.83 29.43 -46.72
CA ASN A 45 -26.47 28.38 -45.77
C ASN A 45 -24.96 28.21 -45.57
N VAL A 46 -24.13 28.96 -46.31
CA VAL A 46 -22.66 28.93 -46.21
C VAL A 46 -22.10 30.19 -45.55
N ALA A 47 -22.89 31.25 -45.40
CA ALA A 47 -22.42 32.51 -44.83
C ALA A 47 -22.42 32.47 -43.30
N HIS A 48 -21.24 32.63 -42.69
CA HIS A 48 -21.09 32.69 -41.23
C HIS A 48 -21.44 34.11 -40.75
N GLN A 49 -22.55 34.26 -40.02
CA GLN A 49 -22.90 35.47 -39.28
C GLN A 49 -21.99 35.60 -38.05
N ASN A 50 -21.10 36.59 -38.05
CA ASN A 50 -20.22 36.85 -36.90
C ASN A 50 -20.78 38.01 -36.07
N ILE A 51 -21.14 37.76 -34.81
CA ILE A 51 -21.40 38.82 -33.83
C ILE A 51 -20.07 39.15 -33.15
N ARG A 52 -19.45 40.29 -33.50
CA ARG A 52 -18.20 40.77 -32.89
C ARG A 52 -18.53 41.94 -31.95
N ALA A 53 -18.35 41.74 -30.65
CA ALA A 53 -18.40 42.82 -29.67
C ALA A 53 -16.98 43.14 -29.20
N ASN A 54 -16.58 44.41 -29.20
CA ASN A 54 -15.31 44.86 -28.62
C ASN A 54 -15.39 45.07 -27.09
N GLY A 55 -16.38 44.44 -26.44
CA GLY A 55 -16.70 44.54 -25.01
C GLY A 55 -17.48 43.31 -24.55
N PHE A 56 -18.37 43.45 -23.56
CA PHE A 56 -19.18 42.33 -23.09
C PHE A 56 -20.41 42.11 -23.95
N LEU A 57 -20.72 40.86 -24.25
CA LEU A 57 -22.06 40.44 -24.66
C LEU A 57 -22.83 40.10 -23.37
N GLU A 58 -23.61 41.06 -22.89
CA GLU A 58 -24.36 40.93 -21.65
C GLU A 58 -25.69 40.22 -21.91
N PHE A 59 -25.95 39.18 -21.13
CA PHE A 59 -27.25 38.53 -21.09
C PHE A 59 -27.94 38.96 -19.80
N PRO A 60 -29.26 39.20 -19.83
CA PRO A 60 -30.00 39.32 -18.58
C PRO A 60 -29.76 38.06 -17.78
N TYR A 61 -29.70 38.23 -16.47
CA TYR A 61 -29.53 37.13 -15.54
C TYR A 61 -30.57 36.00 -15.80
N GLY A 62 -30.11 34.74 -15.85
CA GLY A 62 -30.91 33.59 -16.32
C GLY A 62 -30.92 33.40 -17.85
N GLY A 63 -30.30 34.31 -18.59
CA GLY A 63 -30.13 34.26 -20.03
C GLY A 63 -29.20 33.14 -20.47
N SER A 64 -29.30 32.78 -21.75
CA SER A 64 -28.58 31.64 -22.32
C SER A 64 -28.12 31.93 -23.74
N ILE A 65 -27.00 31.33 -24.12
CA ILE A 65 -26.60 31.23 -25.53
C ILE A 65 -27.22 29.94 -26.09
N ARG A 66 -28.03 30.09 -27.15
CA ARG A 66 -28.66 28.97 -27.87
C ARG A 66 -27.99 28.79 -29.22
N VAL A 67 -27.77 27.54 -29.61
CA VAL A 67 -27.28 27.20 -30.94
C VAL A 67 -28.30 26.23 -31.54
N ASN A 68 -28.91 26.62 -32.66
CA ASN A 68 -29.83 25.76 -33.40
C ASN A 68 -29.01 24.93 -34.40
N ALA A 69 -29.09 23.60 -34.32
CA ALA A 69 -28.57 22.75 -35.39
C ALA A 69 -29.54 22.86 -36.59
N PHE A 70 -29.01 23.01 -37.80
CA PHE A 70 -29.76 23.41 -38.99
C PHE A 70 -31.07 22.63 -39.27
N ALA A 71 -32.06 23.41 -39.77
CA ALA A 71 -33.29 23.04 -40.47
C ALA A 71 -34.43 22.32 -39.70
N GLY A 72 -35.20 23.10 -38.93
CA GLY A 72 -36.64 22.90 -38.69
C GLY A 72 -37.37 24.22 -39.02
N PRO A 73 -38.65 24.20 -39.47
CA PRO A 73 -39.24 25.24 -40.33
C PRO A 73 -39.26 26.65 -39.71
N ILE A 74 -39.00 27.62 -40.58
CA ILE A 74 -38.83 29.07 -40.36
C ILE A 74 -40.13 29.86 -40.17
N SER A 75 -41.15 29.29 -39.53
CA SER A 75 -42.35 30.06 -39.18
C SER A 75 -42.59 30.02 -37.68
N GLU A 76 -42.34 31.15 -37.04
CA GLU A 76 -42.85 31.45 -35.71
C GLU A 76 -44.38 31.45 -35.76
N GLY A 77 -44.99 30.33 -35.35
CA GLY A 77 -46.42 30.26 -35.08
C GLY A 77 -47.12 29.12 -35.79
N GLY A 78 -47.47 28.08 -35.01
CA GLY A 78 -48.67 27.29 -35.29
C GLY A 78 -48.50 25.79 -35.55
N ASP A 79 -47.86 25.02 -34.66
CA ASP A 79 -48.17 23.58 -34.46
C ASP A 79 -47.43 22.93 -33.27
N GLY A 80 -47.26 23.58 -32.11
CA GLY A 80 -46.77 22.85 -30.92
C GLY A 80 -45.37 22.21 -31.03
N THR A 81 -44.59 22.55 -32.06
CA THR A 81 -43.23 22.03 -32.32
C THR A 81 -42.11 22.81 -31.64
N TRP A 82 -42.44 23.58 -30.58
CA TRP A 82 -41.50 23.90 -29.48
C TRP A 82 -41.00 22.64 -28.75
N ALA A 83 -41.50 21.46 -29.17
CA ALA A 83 -41.18 20.15 -28.66
C ALA A 83 -39.93 19.48 -29.26
N ASN A 84 -39.20 20.06 -30.22
CA ASN A 84 -38.04 19.35 -30.80
C ASN A 84 -36.78 20.22 -31.00
N GLY A 85 -35.81 20.06 -30.09
CA GLY A 85 -34.38 20.10 -30.47
C GLY A 85 -33.56 21.39 -30.32
N THR A 86 -34.01 22.45 -29.61
CA THR A 86 -33.08 23.57 -29.33
C THR A 86 -32.00 23.14 -28.33
N SER A 87 -30.74 23.14 -28.76
CA SER A 87 -29.60 22.83 -27.90
C SER A 87 -29.15 24.12 -27.22
N PHE A 88 -29.32 24.22 -25.90
CA PHE A 88 -28.57 25.22 -25.14
C PHE A 88 -27.08 24.91 -25.30
N PHE A 89 -26.22 25.91 -25.41
CA PHE A 89 -24.76 25.69 -25.33
C PHE A 89 -24.29 26.00 -23.92
N ALA A 90 -24.61 27.21 -23.44
CA ALA A 90 -24.33 27.67 -22.08
C ALA A 90 -25.52 28.42 -21.48
N LYS A 91 -25.77 28.18 -20.19
CA LYS A 91 -26.77 28.90 -19.39
C LYS A 91 -26.15 29.32 -18.06
N THR A 92 -26.42 30.54 -17.64
CA THR A 92 -26.12 31.03 -16.29
C THR A 92 -27.41 31.29 -15.51
N GLY A 93 -27.31 31.40 -14.20
CA GLY A 93 -28.44 31.64 -13.30
C GLY A 93 -27.97 31.85 -11.86
N PHE A 94 -28.92 31.90 -10.93
CA PHE A 94 -28.69 31.97 -9.48
C PHE A 94 -29.89 31.34 -8.80
N ALA A 95 -29.62 30.46 -7.87
CA ALA A 95 -30.66 29.82 -7.10
C ALA A 95 -30.06 29.47 -5.74
N ASN A 96 -30.90 29.53 -4.71
CA ASN A 96 -30.48 29.28 -3.33
C ASN A 96 -29.27 30.12 -2.89
N GLY A 97 -29.19 31.39 -3.32
CA GLY A 97 -28.14 32.30 -2.85
C GLY A 97 -26.79 32.18 -3.56
N GLN A 98 -26.69 31.43 -4.66
CA GLN A 98 -25.44 31.16 -5.38
C GLN A 98 -25.63 31.22 -6.89
N ASP A 99 -24.59 31.63 -7.62
CA ASP A 99 -24.55 31.57 -9.08
C ASP A 99 -24.51 30.12 -9.58
N THR A 100 -25.12 29.89 -10.73
CA THR A 100 -25.19 28.58 -11.41
C THR A 100 -24.74 28.73 -12.84
N ALA A 101 -24.02 27.74 -13.36
CA ALA A 101 -23.61 27.65 -14.75
C ALA A 101 -23.76 26.22 -15.28
N TRP A 102 -24.16 26.10 -16.54
CA TRP A 102 -24.35 24.81 -17.20
C TRP A 102 -23.77 24.84 -18.61
N LEU A 103 -23.06 23.78 -18.97
CA LEU A 103 -22.56 23.52 -20.33
C LEU A 103 -23.23 22.25 -20.88
N TYR A 104 -23.75 22.34 -22.10
CA TYR A 104 -24.49 21.27 -22.76
C TYR A 104 -23.80 20.83 -24.07
N VAL A 105 -24.04 19.59 -24.50
CA VAL A 105 -23.59 19.10 -25.82
C VAL A 105 -24.63 19.50 -26.89
N PRO A 106 -24.24 20.20 -27.98
CA PRO A 106 -25.16 20.50 -29.09
C PRO A 106 -25.66 19.22 -29.77
N GLY A 107 -26.98 19.07 -29.93
CA GLY A 107 -27.60 17.97 -30.69
C GLY A 107 -27.93 16.69 -29.91
N GLY A 108 -27.61 16.58 -28.62
CA GLY A 108 -28.08 15.47 -27.78
C GLY A 108 -29.53 15.67 -27.36
N MET A 109 -30.42 14.70 -27.62
CA MET A 109 -31.83 14.77 -27.21
C MET A 109 -31.95 14.98 -25.68
N ARG A 110 -32.35 16.20 -25.28
CA ARG A 110 -32.95 16.62 -24.01
C ARG A 110 -32.23 16.26 -22.69
N ALA A 111 -31.71 17.32 -22.06
CA ALA A 111 -31.96 17.75 -20.67
C ALA A 111 -30.82 17.65 -19.64
N THR A 112 -29.74 16.92 -19.87
CA THR A 112 -28.66 16.81 -18.88
C THR A 112 -27.46 17.67 -19.27
N PRO A 113 -27.10 18.72 -18.50
CA PRO A 113 -25.84 19.41 -18.73
C PRO A 113 -24.66 18.46 -18.53
N LEU A 114 -23.66 18.55 -19.40
CA LEU A 114 -22.41 17.79 -19.27
C LEU A 114 -21.64 18.26 -18.04
N ILE A 115 -21.62 19.58 -17.82
CA ILE A 115 -21.06 20.22 -16.64
C ILE A 115 -22.19 21.01 -15.96
N THR A 116 -22.45 20.72 -14.69
CA THR A 116 -23.43 21.42 -13.87
C THR A 116 -22.75 22.11 -12.69
N MET A 117 -23.26 23.28 -12.30
CA MET A 117 -23.03 23.82 -10.96
C MET A 117 -24.35 23.81 -10.19
N GLN A 118 -24.36 23.15 -9.03
CA GLN A 118 -25.57 23.02 -8.23
C GLN A 118 -25.82 24.27 -7.37
N ALA A 119 -27.04 24.79 -7.49
CA ALA A 119 -27.57 25.88 -6.69
C ALA A 119 -27.53 25.59 -5.18
N GLY A 120 -27.01 26.52 -4.39
CA GLY A 120 -26.97 26.45 -2.93
C GLY A 120 -25.82 25.63 -2.32
N SER A 121 -25.18 24.75 -3.10
CA SER A 121 -23.99 24.00 -2.66
C SER A 121 -22.71 24.43 -3.36
N GLY A 122 -22.78 25.10 -4.52
CA GLY A 122 -21.62 25.56 -5.28
C GLY A 122 -20.80 24.41 -5.90
N ARG A 123 -21.34 23.18 -5.89
CA ARG A 123 -20.64 21.98 -6.34
C ARG A 123 -20.72 21.80 -7.85
N VAL A 124 -19.63 21.34 -8.46
CA VAL A 124 -19.55 21.07 -9.90
C VAL A 124 -19.71 19.57 -10.15
N GLY A 125 -20.63 19.22 -11.05
CA GLY A 125 -20.78 17.86 -11.55
C GLY A 125 -20.36 17.76 -13.00
N ILE A 126 -19.60 16.72 -13.35
CA ILE A 126 -19.33 16.34 -14.74
C ILE A 126 -19.99 14.98 -14.97
N GLY A 127 -21.03 14.96 -15.80
CA GLY A 127 -21.86 13.75 -15.99
C GLY A 127 -22.78 13.41 -14.81
N ASN A 128 -22.79 14.21 -13.74
CA ASN A 128 -23.68 14.05 -12.57
C ASN A 128 -24.43 15.36 -12.27
N LEU A 129 -25.76 15.29 -12.20
CA LEU A 129 -26.62 16.46 -11.98
C LEU A 129 -26.81 16.83 -10.51
N THR A 130 -26.47 15.93 -9.60
CA THR A 130 -26.61 16.12 -8.14
C THR A 130 -25.28 15.79 -7.45
N PRO A 131 -24.26 16.67 -7.58
CA PRO A 131 -22.93 16.41 -7.04
C PRO A 131 -22.92 16.15 -5.53
N GLY A 132 -22.41 14.99 -5.13
CA GLY A 132 -22.24 14.61 -3.72
C GLY A 132 -21.04 15.27 -3.03
N ALA A 133 -20.11 15.82 -3.81
CA ALA A 133 -18.89 16.50 -3.36
C ALA A 133 -18.64 17.77 -4.20
N THR A 134 -17.64 18.59 -3.81
CA THR A 134 -17.28 19.84 -4.52
C THR A 134 -17.05 19.64 -6.02
N LEU A 135 -16.43 18.52 -6.39
CA LEU A 135 -16.30 18.05 -7.76
C LEU A 135 -16.73 16.58 -7.79
N ASP A 136 -17.75 16.29 -8.58
CA ASP A 136 -18.32 14.96 -8.75
C ASP A 136 -18.24 14.59 -10.24
N VAL A 137 -17.39 13.63 -10.57
CA VAL A 137 -17.14 13.20 -11.94
C VAL A 137 -17.54 11.75 -12.08
N VAL A 138 -18.53 11.50 -12.94
CA VAL A 138 -19.03 10.16 -13.22
C VAL A 138 -18.69 9.80 -14.65
N SER A 139 -18.13 8.60 -14.86
CA SER A 139 -17.91 8.09 -16.19
C SER A 139 -19.24 7.80 -16.88
N SER A 140 -19.30 7.99 -18.20
CA SER A 140 -20.52 7.78 -18.98
C SER A 140 -20.99 6.32 -19.04
N GLN A 141 -20.13 5.36 -18.67
CA GLN A 141 -20.36 3.92 -18.68
C GLN A 141 -19.51 3.23 -17.60
N ASN A 142 -19.84 1.98 -17.30
CA ASN A 142 -18.95 1.05 -16.59
C ASN A 142 -17.67 0.80 -17.41
N ASN A 143 -16.56 0.46 -16.75
CA ASN A 143 -15.28 0.20 -17.42
C ASN A 143 -14.74 1.41 -18.21
N SER A 144 -14.79 2.59 -17.59
CA SER A 144 -14.41 3.83 -18.26
C SER A 144 -13.59 4.75 -17.36
N TRP A 145 -12.85 5.66 -17.97
CA TRP A 145 -12.08 6.65 -17.25
C TRP A 145 -13.01 7.76 -16.77
N SER A 146 -13.08 7.97 -15.46
CA SER A 146 -13.73 9.15 -14.90
C SER A 146 -12.80 10.36 -15.01
N ILE A 147 -11.49 10.15 -14.82
CA ILE A 147 -10.46 11.17 -15.02
C ILE A 147 -9.26 10.54 -15.73
N LEU A 148 -8.76 11.22 -16.76
CA LEU A 148 -7.70 10.77 -17.64
C LEU A 148 -6.60 11.82 -17.70
N THR A 149 -5.33 11.42 -17.53
CA THR A 149 -4.18 12.34 -17.60
C THR A 149 -3.78 12.69 -19.04
N GLN A 150 -3.93 11.75 -19.98
CA GLN A 150 -3.81 12.01 -21.42
C GLN A 150 -4.65 11.00 -22.22
N SER A 151 -5.32 11.46 -23.28
CA SER A 151 -5.80 10.57 -24.34
C SER A 151 -4.58 10.14 -25.13
N ALA A 152 -4.17 8.87 -25.04
CA ALA A 152 -2.97 8.45 -25.74
C ALA A 152 -3.15 8.61 -27.26
N PRO A 153 -2.20 9.27 -27.97
CA PRO A 153 -2.32 9.49 -29.42
C PRO A 153 -2.37 8.21 -30.24
N ASN A 154 -1.94 7.07 -29.67
CA ASN A 154 -1.74 5.80 -30.36
C ASN A 154 -2.63 4.68 -29.80
N GLY A 155 -3.68 5.00 -29.04
CA GLY A 155 -4.48 3.98 -28.33
C GLY A 155 -3.76 3.33 -27.14
N ALA A 156 -2.63 3.89 -26.70
CA ALA A 156 -1.94 3.43 -25.49
C ALA A 156 -2.81 3.68 -24.25
N ASN A 157 -2.59 2.88 -23.21
CA ASN A 157 -3.42 3.00 -22.01
C ASN A 157 -2.97 4.18 -21.15
N ALA A 158 -3.90 5.06 -20.83
CA ALA A 158 -3.65 6.24 -20.02
C ALA A 158 -3.53 5.96 -18.50
N SER A 159 -3.06 6.95 -17.75
CA SER A 159 -3.10 6.96 -16.28
C SER A 159 -4.27 7.81 -15.78
N GLY A 160 -4.83 7.49 -14.61
CA GLY A 160 -5.92 8.24 -14.00
C GLY A 160 -6.81 7.42 -13.07
N PHE A 161 -8.07 7.83 -12.97
CA PHE A 161 -9.12 7.16 -12.19
C PHE A 161 -10.08 6.44 -13.12
N TYR A 162 -10.16 5.13 -12.98
CA TYR A 162 -10.93 4.23 -13.83
C TYR A 162 -12.02 3.53 -13.01
N THR A 163 -13.26 3.59 -13.46
CA THR A 163 -14.39 2.88 -12.85
C THR A 163 -14.52 1.50 -13.47
N GLN A 164 -14.56 0.47 -12.64
CA GLN A 164 -14.76 -0.90 -13.08
C GLN A 164 -16.25 -1.25 -13.17
N SER A 165 -16.57 -2.45 -13.68
CA SER A 165 -17.94 -2.93 -13.85
C SER A 165 -18.68 -3.15 -12.53
N ASP A 166 -17.95 -3.37 -11.44
CA ASP A 166 -18.48 -3.44 -10.07
C ASP A 166 -18.59 -2.07 -9.39
N LEU A 167 -18.38 -0.99 -10.15
CA LEU A 167 -18.34 0.41 -9.70
C LEU A 167 -17.16 0.72 -8.74
N SER A 168 -16.21 -0.20 -8.55
CA SER A 168 -14.98 0.11 -7.84
C SER A 168 -14.13 1.09 -8.65
N VAL A 169 -13.43 1.98 -7.94
CA VAL A 169 -12.48 2.90 -8.56
C VAL A 169 -11.08 2.33 -8.43
N GLN A 170 -10.41 2.25 -9.56
CA GLN A 170 -8.98 1.96 -9.66
C GLN A 170 -8.23 3.26 -9.92
N MET A 171 -7.18 3.50 -9.13
CA MET A 171 -6.13 4.43 -9.52
C MET A 171 -5.07 3.64 -10.29
N ALA A 172 -4.86 4.00 -11.56
CA ALA A 172 -3.91 3.32 -12.43
C ALA A 172 -2.84 4.29 -12.92
N LEU A 173 -1.58 3.92 -12.69
CA LEU A 173 -0.40 4.55 -13.27
C LEU A 173 0.23 3.58 -14.25
N ARG A 174 0.41 4.03 -15.49
CA ARG A 174 0.83 3.20 -16.61
C ARG A 174 2.12 3.69 -17.25
N SER A 175 2.88 2.74 -17.80
CA SER A 175 4.05 3.02 -18.64
C SER A 175 3.61 3.57 -20.00
N GLY A 176 4.54 4.18 -20.74
CA GLY A 176 4.29 4.68 -22.10
C GLY A 176 3.91 3.59 -23.11
N ASP A 177 4.22 2.32 -22.81
CA ASP A 177 3.78 1.15 -23.58
C ASP A 177 2.34 0.69 -23.24
N GLY A 178 1.68 1.34 -22.28
CA GLY A 178 0.34 1.04 -21.83
C GLY A 178 0.24 -0.08 -20.79
N SER A 179 1.33 -0.69 -20.34
CA SER A 179 1.33 -1.64 -19.22
C SER A 179 0.98 -0.93 -17.90
N LYS A 180 0.26 -1.61 -17.01
CA LYS A 180 -0.03 -1.09 -15.66
C LYS A 180 1.23 -1.22 -14.81
N LEU A 181 1.82 -0.11 -14.40
CA LEU A 181 2.97 -0.10 -13.48
C LEU A 181 2.48 -0.17 -12.04
N SER A 182 1.51 0.65 -11.67
CA SER A 182 1.00 0.69 -10.31
C SER A 182 -0.51 0.80 -10.32
N VAL A 183 -1.15 -0.01 -9.49
CA VAL A 183 -2.60 -0.13 -9.37
C VAL A 183 -2.97 -0.15 -7.90
N ILE A 184 -3.88 0.75 -7.53
CA ILE A 184 -4.57 0.71 -6.24
C ILE A 184 -6.06 0.53 -6.52
N THR A 185 -6.64 -0.53 -5.98
CA THR A 185 -8.04 -0.92 -6.17
C THR A 185 -8.66 -1.35 -4.84
N SER A 186 -9.96 -1.12 -4.68
CA SER A 186 -10.73 -1.57 -3.52
C SER A 186 -11.12 -3.05 -3.58
N SER A 187 -11.06 -3.66 -4.78
CA SER A 187 -11.33 -5.08 -5.03
C SER A 187 -10.26 -5.68 -5.95
N GLY A 188 -9.84 -6.91 -5.69
CA GLY A 188 -8.78 -7.59 -6.46
C GLY A 188 -7.35 -7.24 -6.02
N LEU A 189 -6.39 -7.36 -6.95
CA LEU A 189 -4.96 -7.16 -6.66
C LEU A 189 -4.57 -5.68 -6.79
N SER A 190 -3.97 -5.13 -5.74
CA SER A 190 -3.21 -3.88 -5.78
C SER A 190 -1.72 -4.19 -5.84
N TYR A 191 -0.97 -3.44 -6.63
CA TYR A 191 0.47 -3.63 -6.78
C TYR A 191 1.17 -2.34 -7.17
N LEU A 192 2.46 -2.26 -6.85
CA LEU A 192 3.35 -1.17 -7.20
C LEU A 192 4.57 -1.78 -7.90
N MET A 193 4.74 -1.52 -9.20
CA MET A 193 5.85 -2.06 -10.01
C MET A 193 6.69 -0.97 -10.68
N GLY A 194 6.35 0.31 -10.49
CA GLY A 194 7.09 1.44 -11.07
C GLY A 194 8.46 1.71 -10.45
N GLY A 195 8.88 0.99 -9.41
CA GLY A 195 10.16 1.19 -8.73
C GLY A 195 10.14 0.76 -7.25
N ASN A 196 11.04 1.35 -6.46
CA ASN A 196 11.12 1.14 -5.02
C ASN A 196 9.95 1.84 -4.29
N VAL A 197 9.41 1.20 -3.26
CA VAL A 197 8.34 1.71 -2.40
C VAL A 197 8.95 2.18 -1.08
N GLY A 198 8.94 3.48 -0.83
CA GLY A 198 9.34 4.07 0.45
C GLY A 198 8.14 4.30 1.37
N ILE A 199 8.24 3.88 2.63
CA ILE A 199 7.28 4.19 3.70
C ILE A 199 8.03 4.97 4.78
N GLY A 200 7.67 6.24 4.98
CA GLY A 200 8.39 7.14 5.90
C GLY A 200 9.74 7.66 5.38
N THR A 201 10.11 7.34 4.13
CA THR A 201 11.32 7.82 3.45
C THR A 201 10.98 8.29 2.03
N ASN A 202 11.69 9.31 1.54
CA ASN A 202 11.57 9.82 0.16
C ASN A 202 12.72 9.36 -0.76
N ALA A 203 13.69 8.61 -0.23
CA ALA A 203 14.86 8.11 -0.96
C ALA A 203 15.07 6.61 -0.73
N PRO A 204 14.09 5.76 -1.12
CA PRO A 204 14.15 4.32 -0.83
C PRO A 204 15.31 3.64 -1.57
N GLN A 205 16.20 2.97 -0.81
CA GLN A 205 17.43 2.35 -1.35
C GLN A 205 17.20 0.94 -1.89
N VAL A 206 16.10 0.29 -1.48
CA VAL A 206 15.71 -1.06 -1.89
C VAL A 206 14.22 -1.11 -2.24
N ARG A 207 13.76 -2.23 -2.82
CA ARG A 207 12.39 -2.35 -3.37
C ARG A 207 11.28 -2.00 -2.38
N LEU A 208 11.42 -2.37 -1.12
CA LEU A 208 10.56 -1.94 -0.03
C LEU A 208 11.47 -1.42 1.08
N ASP A 209 11.40 -0.11 1.33
CA ASP A 209 12.22 0.58 2.31
C ASP A 209 11.29 1.28 3.31
N VAL A 210 11.33 0.83 4.57
CA VAL A 210 10.46 1.32 5.64
C VAL A 210 11.34 2.01 6.67
N ALA A 211 11.25 3.33 6.75
CA ALA A 211 11.89 4.11 7.80
C ALA A 211 11.02 4.08 9.07
N GLY A 212 11.08 2.96 9.80
CA GLY A 212 10.32 2.77 11.05
C GLY A 212 9.92 1.31 11.28
N ASP A 213 8.88 1.12 12.08
CA ASP A 213 8.37 -0.20 12.45
C ASP A 213 7.58 -0.85 11.31
N PHE A 214 7.81 -2.16 11.09
CA PHE A 214 6.99 -3.01 10.24
C PHE A 214 6.30 -4.09 11.07
N LYS A 215 4.96 -4.15 11.01
CA LYS A 215 4.16 -5.15 11.72
C LYS A 215 3.40 -6.04 10.75
N CYS A 216 3.63 -7.35 10.84
CA CYS A 216 2.79 -8.36 10.20
C CYS A 216 1.89 -9.00 11.28
N SER A 217 0.57 -8.99 11.08
CA SER A 217 -0.38 -9.65 12.00
C SER A 217 -0.48 -11.16 11.78
N GLY A 218 0.08 -11.67 10.68
CA GLY A 218 0.16 -13.09 10.34
C GLY A 218 1.60 -13.59 10.33
N VAL A 219 1.84 -14.63 9.53
CA VAL A 219 3.19 -15.16 9.31
C VAL A 219 3.88 -14.36 8.20
N GLY A 220 5.02 -13.74 8.53
CA GLY A 220 5.90 -13.13 7.54
C GLY A 220 6.91 -14.13 7.00
N THR A 221 6.81 -14.48 5.72
CA THR A 221 7.80 -15.32 5.04
C THR A 221 8.85 -14.44 4.36
N ILE A 222 10.12 -14.62 4.70
CA ILE A 222 11.25 -13.96 4.04
C ILE A 222 11.98 -14.98 3.16
N GLY A 223 11.95 -14.79 1.83
CA GLY A 223 12.55 -15.70 0.85
C GLY A 223 11.53 -16.48 -0.01
N GLY A 224 12.02 -17.20 -1.02
CA GLY A 224 11.21 -17.98 -1.98
C GLY A 224 12.01 -19.14 -2.60
N ALA A 225 11.36 -19.97 -3.41
CA ALA A 225 11.84 -21.31 -3.84
C ALA A 225 13.21 -21.38 -4.56
N SER A 226 13.84 -20.26 -4.91
CA SER A 226 15.04 -20.24 -5.78
C SER A 226 16.26 -19.52 -5.19
N ARG A 227 16.21 -19.06 -3.93
CA ARG A 227 17.37 -18.49 -3.22
C ARG A 227 17.32 -18.91 -1.76
N SER A 228 18.47 -19.01 -1.11
CA SER A 228 18.54 -19.02 0.36
C SER A 228 17.79 -17.79 0.88
N GLY A 229 16.65 -18.01 1.54
CA GLY A 229 15.96 -16.95 2.26
C GLY A 229 16.83 -16.55 3.43
N GLU A 230 17.46 -15.38 3.34
CA GLU A 230 18.25 -14.81 4.43
C GLU A 230 17.43 -13.72 5.11
N PHE A 231 17.40 -13.75 6.44
CA PHE A 231 16.95 -12.63 7.25
C PHE A 231 18.15 -12.08 8.01
N THR A 232 18.56 -10.87 7.63
CA THR A 232 19.74 -10.19 8.17
C THR A 232 19.29 -9.13 9.16
N LEU A 233 19.89 -9.13 10.36
CA LEU A 233 19.79 -8.02 11.29
C LEU A 233 21.08 -7.21 11.22
N ASP A 234 21.02 -6.04 10.59
CA ASP A 234 22.14 -5.09 10.54
C ASP A 234 21.91 -3.94 11.51
N GLY A 235 22.97 -3.45 12.13
CA GLY A 235 22.88 -2.41 13.14
C GLY A 235 24.25 -1.85 13.53
N ILE A 236 24.22 -0.68 14.17
CA ILE A 236 25.42 0.04 14.58
C ILE A 236 26.27 -0.81 15.55
N SER A 237 27.60 -0.69 15.46
CA SER A 237 28.55 -1.33 16.37
C SER A 237 28.25 -1.01 17.84
N GLY A 238 28.41 -1.98 18.74
CA GLY A 238 28.13 -1.84 20.17
C GLY A 238 26.64 -1.95 20.55
N LEU A 239 25.74 -2.06 19.58
CA LEU A 239 24.32 -2.35 19.83
C LEU A 239 24.00 -3.82 19.54
N PRO A 240 23.10 -4.42 20.34
CA PRO A 240 22.71 -5.80 20.14
C PRO A 240 21.72 -5.91 18.98
N LYS A 241 21.79 -7.03 18.27
CA LYS A 241 20.85 -7.38 17.20
C LYS A 241 20.02 -8.55 17.71
N ILE A 242 18.73 -8.31 17.97
CA ILE A 242 17.92 -9.17 18.85
C ILE A 242 16.67 -9.69 18.16
N TYR A 243 16.44 -10.99 18.23
CA TYR A 243 15.14 -11.63 18.08
C TYR A 243 14.47 -11.77 19.45
N ARG A 244 13.19 -11.43 19.55
CA ARG A 244 12.44 -11.49 20.81
C ARG A 244 11.18 -12.32 20.65
N ALA A 245 11.02 -13.32 21.50
CA ALA A 245 9.75 -13.99 21.71
C ALA A 245 9.04 -13.32 22.90
N SER A 246 7.86 -12.76 22.65
CA SER A 246 7.11 -11.96 23.63
C SER A 246 5.68 -12.49 23.79
N THR A 247 5.10 -12.25 24.97
CA THR A 247 3.69 -12.49 25.25
C THR A 247 3.08 -11.19 25.75
N ASN A 248 2.05 -10.67 25.07
CA ASN A 248 1.39 -9.39 25.41
C ASN A 248 2.38 -8.23 25.62
N GLY A 249 3.36 -8.10 24.72
CA GLY A 249 4.39 -7.05 24.78
C GLY A 249 5.53 -7.29 25.77
N SER A 250 5.43 -8.27 26.66
CA SER A 250 6.50 -8.63 27.60
C SER A 250 7.43 -9.70 27.02
N PRO A 251 8.76 -9.50 27.04
CA PRO A 251 9.70 -10.52 26.56
C PRO A 251 9.66 -11.77 27.44
N ARG A 252 9.90 -12.92 26.81
CA ARG A 252 10.08 -14.23 27.48
C ARG A 252 11.44 -14.81 27.17
N TRP A 253 11.83 -14.70 25.91
CA TRP A 253 13.14 -15.08 25.41
C TRP A 253 13.66 -14.02 24.46
N ALA A 254 14.96 -13.81 24.50
CA ALA A 254 15.64 -13.02 23.49
C ALA A 254 16.95 -13.71 23.11
N TRP A 255 17.28 -13.72 21.82
CA TRP A 255 18.55 -14.23 21.34
C TRP A 255 19.09 -13.34 20.23
N GLY A 256 20.39 -13.42 20.01
CA GLY A 256 21.06 -12.56 19.03
C GLY A 256 22.50 -12.28 19.40
N SER A 257 23.02 -11.16 18.92
CA SER A 257 24.39 -10.70 19.19
C SER A 257 24.42 -9.59 20.25
N GLY A 258 25.39 -9.66 21.16
CA GLY A 258 25.51 -8.77 22.31
C GLY A 258 26.10 -7.37 22.02
N ASN A 259 26.14 -6.53 23.05
CA ASN A 259 26.52 -5.10 23.00
C ASN A 259 28.04 -4.81 22.97
N GLY A 260 28.89 -5.79 22.71
CA GLY A 260 30.33 -5.50 22.62
C GLY A 260 30.62 -4.66 21.38
N ALA A 261 31.34 -3.55 21.53
CA ALA A 261 31.82 -2.77 20.40
C ALA A 261 32.78 -3.64 19.58
N ASP A 262 32.63 -3.63 18.26
CA ASP A 262 33.53 -4.32 17.33
C ASP A 262 34.83 -3.48 17.21
N SER A 263 35.65 -3.42 18.28
CA SER A 263 36.86 -2.59 18.36
C SER A 263 38.16 -3.34 18.03
N GLY A 264 38.07 -4.56 17.52
CA GLY A 264 39.20 -5.44 17.21
C GLY A 264 38.77 -6.70 16.45
N GLU A 265 39.69 -7.67 16.29
CA GLU A 265 39.36 -8.95 15.67
C GLU A 265 38.45 -9.78 16.59
N ALA A 266 37.19 -9.95 16.15
CA ALA A 266 36.18 -10.76 16.82
C ALA A 266 35.78 -10.30 18.23
N ASP A 267 36.01 -9.03 18.57
CA ASP A 267 35.51 -8.42 19.80
C ASP A 267 34.02 -8.13 19.71
N GLY A 268 33.29 -8.43 20.79
CA GLY A 268 31.86 -8.13 20.88
C GLY A 268 30.96 -9.00 20.02
N SER A 269 29.72 -8.56 19.82
CA SER A 269 28.69 -9.30 19.06
C SER A 269 28.52 -10.79 19.43
N ASP A 270 28.87 -11.18 20.66
CA ASP A 270 28.75 -12.56 21.17
C ASP A 270 27.33 -13.08 21.04
N PHE A 271 27.18 -14.36 20.69
CA PHE A 271 25.86 -14.98 20.67
C PHE A 271 25.36 -15.19 22.08
N PHE A 272 24.11 -14.84 22.34
CA PHE A 272 23.45 -15.08 23.61
C PHE A 272 22.03 -15.61 23.44
N LEU A 273 21.56 -16.31 24.48
CA LEU A 273 20.15 -16.60 24.73
C LEU A 273 19.81 -16.13 26.14
N ASN A 274 18.88 -15.19 26.24
CA ASN A 274 18.38 -14.61 27.48
C ASN A 274 16.97 -15.10 27.80
N SER A 275 16.73 -15.30 29.10
CA SER A 275 15.41 -15.58 29.66
C SER A 275 14.91 -14.40 30.48
N TYR A 276 13.59 -14.19 30.50
CA TYR A 276 12.93 -13.08 31.16
C TYR A 276 11.78 -13.56 32.07
N GLY A 277 11.47 -12.77 33.10
CA GLY A 277 10.33 -12.97 33.98
C GLY A 277 9.00 -12.65 33.31
N ASN A 278 7.89 -12.97 34.00
CA ASN A 278 6.54 -12.73 33.47
C ASN A 278 6.22 -11.24 33.25
N ASP A 279 6.89 -10.37 34.00
CA ASP A 279 6.86 -8.91 33.93
C ASP A 279 7.81 -8.32 32.89
N GLY A 280 8.57 -9.15 32.17
CA GLY A 280 9.58 -8.72 31.20
C GLY A 280 10.93 -8.34 31.82
N SER A 281 11.13 -8.55 33.12
CA SER A 281 12.44 -8.36 33.77
C SER A 281 13.47 -9.38 33.27
N TYR A 282 14.72 -8.95 33.09
CA TYR A 282 15.81 -9.87 32.73
C TYR A 282 16.08 -10.85 33.88
N ARG A 283 16.21 -12.14 33.56
CA ARG A 283 16.48 -13.19 34.55
C ARG A 283 17.89 -13.74 34.47
N ALA A 284 18.29 -14.22 33.30
CA ALA A 284 19.60 -14.85 33.09
C ALA A 284 19.93 -15.01 31.61
N THR A 285 21.23 -15.14 31.31
CA THR A 285 21.79 -15.68 30.06
C THR A 285 22.19 -17.13 30.29
N PRO A 286 21.27 -18.11 30.12
CA PRO A 286 21.59 -19.52 30.29
C PRO A 286 22.63 -20.06 29.29
N PHE A 287 22.76 -19.45 28.11
CA PHE A 287 23.68 -19.90 27.05
C PHE A 287 24.33 -18.70 26.35
N ARG A 288 25.66 -18.75 26.19
CA ARG A 288 26.46 -17.75 25.48
C ARG A 288 27.57 -18.42 24.67
N ILE A 289 27.91 -17.87 23.51
CA ILE A 289 29.10 -18.22 22.75
C ILE A 289 29.95 -16.97 22.57
N LEU A 290 31.21 -17.02 23.02
CA LEU A 290 32.17 -15.96 22.74
C LEU A 290 32.54 -16.00 21.26
N ARG A 291 32.38 -14.88 20.55
CA ARG A 291 32.74 -14.78 19.13
C ARG A 291 34.24 -14.92 18.90
N SER A 292 35.05 -14.42 19.84
CA SER A 292 36.51 -14.45 19.77
C SER A 292 37.14 -15.84 19.93
N THR A 293 36.51 -16.74 20.70
CA THR A 293 37.08 -18.05 21.03
C THR A 293 36.20 -19.24 20.65
N GLY A 294 34.93 -19.00 20.31
CA GLY A 294 33.92 -20.04 20.15
C GLY A 294 33.51 -20.73 21.46
N ALA A 295 34.01 -20.27 22.62
CA ALA A 295 33.74 -20.90 23.90
C ALA A 295 32.26 -20.78 24.28
N ILE A 296 31.64 -21.91 24.58
CA ILE A 296 30.25 -22.00 25.01
C ILE A 296 30.21 -21.96 26.54
N THR A 297 29.37 -21.08 27.09
CA THR A 297 29.07 -21.04 28.53
C THR A 297 27.62 -21.43 28.77
N ILE A 298 27.41 -22.40 29.67
CA ILE A 298 26.09 -22.76 30.22
C ILE A 298 26.09 -22.39 31.70
N THR A 299 25.27 -21.41 32.08
CA THR A 299 25.38 -20.74 33.40
C THR A 299 24.72 -21.52 34.54
N ASN A 300 23.72 -22.34 34.23
CA ASN A 300 22.98 -23.12 35.23
C ASN A 300 23.41 -24.60 35.17
N GLY A 301 22.50 -25.49 34.80
CA GLY A 301 22.79 -26.92 34.62
C GLY A 301 22.63 -27.36 33.17
N LEU A 302 23.28 -28.48 32.84
CA LEU A 302 23.11 -29.22 31.60
C LEU A 302 22.68 -30.66 31.95
N THR A 303 21.52 -31.06 31.47
CA THR A 303 21.04 -32.46 31.55
C THR A 303 21.08 -33.06 30.15
N ILE A 304 21.73 -34.21 30.01
CA ILE A 304 21.84 -34.94 28.73
C ILE A 304 21.27 -36.34 28.97
N SER A 305 20.17 -36.68 28.28
CA SER A 305 19.54 -38.00 28.42
C SER A 305 20.28 -39.11 27.67
N GLY A 306 21.17 -38.76 26.75
CA GLY A 306 22.03 -39.68 26.01
C GLY A 306 23.50 -39.63 26.47
N THR A 307 24.37 -40.26 25.68
CA THR A 307 25.83 -40.29 25.93
C THR A 307 26.50 -39.00 25.45
N THR A 308 27.56 -38.58 26.13
CA THR A 308 28.44 -37.47 25.71
C THR A 308 29.85 -37.99 25.44
N THR A 309 30.40 -37.70 24.27
CA THR A 309 31.79 -38.02 23.90
C THR A 309 32.64 -36.74 23.91
N LEU A 310 33.79 -36.76 24.59
CA LEU A 310 34.73 -35.65 24.67
C LEU A 310 36.10 -36.08 24.15
N ASN A 311 36.50 -35.59 22.97
CA ASN A 311 37.70 -36.08 22.28
C ASN A 311 39.03 -35.61 22.88
N ASN A 312 39.06 -34.45 23.55
CA ASN A 312 40.29 -33.86 24.07
C ASN A 312 40.44 -33.99 25.60
N GLY A 313 39.40 -34.47 26.28
CA GLY A 313 39.37 -34.64 27.74
C GLY A 313 38.25 -33.89 28.44
N LEU A 314 38.13 -34.16 29.74
CA LEU A 314 37.17 -33.55 30.66
C LEU A 314 37.93 -32.95 31.83
N VAL A 315 37.76 -31.64 32.06
CA VAL A 315 38.26 -30.97 33.27
C VAL A 315 37.06 -30.64 34.15
N VAL A 316 37.04 -31.16 35.37
CA VAL A 316 35.96 -30.91 36.36
C VAL A 316 36.54 -30.23 37.59
N ALA A 317 36.14 -28.99 37.84
CA ALA A 317 36.52 -28.26 39.05
C ALA A 317 35.75 -28.74 40.29
N GLY A 318 34.54 -29.29 40.09
CA GLY A 318 33.67 -29.80 41.14
C GLY A 318 33.76 -31.32 41.35
N LYS A 319 32.76 -31.88 42.05
CA LYS A 319 32.65 -33.31 42.30
C LYS A 319 32.03 -34.04 41.10
N ILE A 320 32.48 -35.26 40.83
CA ILE A 320 31.85 -36.19 39.88
C ILE A 320 31.04 -37.23 40.67
N ARG A 321 29.80 -37.51 40.24
CA ARG A 321 28.98 -38.60 40.76
C ARG A 321 28.74 -39.61 39.64
N ALA A 322 29.41 -40.75 39.71
CA ALA A 322 29.19 -41.85 38.77
C ALA A 322 27.83 -42.51 38.99
N GLY A 323 27.35 -43.27 37.99
CA GLY A 323 26.19 -44.15 38.15
C GLY A 323 26.41 -45.11 39.31
N SER A 324 25.38 -45.28 40.16
CA SER A 324 25.45 -46.10 41.37
C SER A 324 24.68 -47.40 41.19
N TYR A 325 25.32 -48.52 41.48
CA TYR A 325 24.77 -49.87 41.36
C TYR A 325 25.10 -50.69 42.61
N THR A 326 24.45 -51.84 42.80
CA THR A 326 24.95 -52.89 43.69
C THR A 326 25.65 -53.95 42.87
N VAL A 327 26.43 -54.82 43.52
CA VAL A 327 27.09 -55.97 42.86
C VAL A 327 26.09 -56.85 42.09
N SER A 328 24.82 -56.90 42.51
CA SER A 328 23.76 -57.65 41.81
C SER A 328 23.10 -56.88 40.66
N THR A 329 23.24 -55.56 40.59
CA THR A 329 22.58 -54.71 39.57
C THR A 329 23.57 -54.03 38.63
N VAL A 330 24.88 -54.32 38.73
CA VAL A 330 25.86 -53.77 37.78
C VAL A 330 25.51 -54.24 36.36
N PRO A 331 25.48 -53.34 35.37
CA PRO A 331 25.20 -53.70 33.99
C PRO A 331 26.41 -54.39 33.34
N ALA A 332 26.23 -54.92 32.13
CA ALA A 332 27.37 -55.26 31.28
C ALA A 332 28.19 -53.99 30.99
N GLY A 333 29.51 -54.06 31.16
CA GLY A 333 30.40 -52.92 31.00
C GLY A 333 31.18 -52.94 29.69
N VAL A 334 31.70 -51.77 29.31
CA VAL A 334 32.67 -51.58 28.24
C VAL A 334 34.03 -51.23 28.85
N VAL A 335 35.11 -51.73 28.24
CA VAL A 335 36.47 -51.53 28.77
C VAL A 335 36.76 -50.04 29.01
N GLY A 336 37.16 -49.70 30.23
CA GLY A 336 37.48 -48.34 30.65
C GLY A 336 36.32 -47.54 31.27
N GLU A 337 35.09 -48.08 31.29
CA GLU A 337 33.97 -47.44 32.00
C GLU A 337 34.22 -47.37 33.51
N LEU A 338 33.66 -46.35 34.15
CA LEU A 338 33.71 -46.14 35.60
C LEU A 338 32.30 -46.05 36.19
N ILE A 339 32.07 -46.78 37.28
CA ILE A 339 30.83 -46.74 38.06
C ILE A 339 31.11 -46.73 39.56
N TYR A 340 30.11 -46.38 40.36
CA TYR A 340 30.13 -46.59 41.80
C TYR A 340 29.31 -47.84 42.15
N VAL A 341 29.89 -48.76 42.92
CA VAL A 341 29.17 -49.95 43.39
C VAL A 341 29.02 -49.87 44.90
N SER A 342 27.81 -49.62 45.38
CA SER A 342 27.52 -49.15 46.73
C SER A 342 27.72 -50.18 47.84
N ASN A 343 27.59 -51.47 47.51
CA ASN A 343 27.76 -52.58 48.45
C ASN A 343 28.96 -53.48 48.09
N ALA A 344 29.83 -53.05 47.18
CA ALA A 344 31.03 -53.81 46.87
C ALA A 344 32.06 -53.65 47.99
N ARG A 345 32.74 -54.76 48.31
CA ARG A 345 33.69 -54.85 49.41
C ARG A 345 35.02 -54.15 49.11
N LYS A 346 35.53 -53.37 50.06
CA LYS A 346 36.91 -52.88 50.09
C LYS A 346 37.87 -54.00 50.48
N VAL A 347 39.17 -53.77 50.31
CA VAL A 347 40.20 -54.70 50.77
C VAL A 347 40.13 -54.81 52.30
N GLY A 348 39.99 -56.03 52.80
CA GLY A 348 39.87 -56.33 54.24
C GLY A 348 38.44 -56.41 54.77
N GLU A 349 37.41 -56.07 53.97
CA GLU A 349 36.02 -56.26 54.37
C GLU A 349 35.58 -57.73 54.23
N SER A 350 34.81 -58.22 55.22
CA SER A 350 34.20 -59.55 55.17
C SER A 350 33.05 -59.60 54.16
N ALA A 351 32.67 -60.81 53.73
CA ALA A 351 31.54 -60.99 52.82
C ALA A 351 30.25 -60.40 53.42
N GLY A 352 29.50 -59.63 52.63
CA GLY A 352 28.27 -58.97 53.07
C GLY A 352 28.49 -57.68 53.88
N ALA A 353 29.74 -57.28 54.15
CA ALA A 353 30.09 -56.05 54.86
C ALA A 353 30.51 -54.90 53.92
N GLY A 354 30.22 -55.01 52.62
CA GLY A 354 30.69 -54.06 51.62
C GLY A 354 30.19 -52.63 51.83
N THR A 355 31.11 -51.67 51.92
CA THR A 355 30.78 -50.23 52.12
C THR A 355 30.88 -49.37 50.85
N GLY A 356 31.20 -50.00 49.73
CA GLY A 356 31.15 -49.42 48.40
C GLY A 356 32.49 -48.92 47.87
N VAL A 357 32.68 -49.06 46.56
CA VAL A 357 33.91 -48.71 45.83
C VAL A 357 33.60 -48.10 44.47
N ILE A 358 34.51 -47.25 43.97
CA ILE A 358 34.56 -46.91 42.55
C ILE A 358 35.20 -48.10 41.81
N SER A 359 34.56 -48.51 40.73
CA SER A 359 34.92 -49.68 39.95
C SER A 359 35.10 -49.31 38.49
N TYR A 360 36.01 -50.00 37.82
CA TYR A 360 36.22 -49.88 36.38
C TYR A 360 36.07 -51.23 35.69
N TYR A 361 35.67 -51.22 34.42
CA TYR A 361 35.48 -52.45 33.66
C TYR A 361 36.75 -52.83 32.89
N SER A 362 37.25 -54.04 33.10
CA SER A 362 38.44 -54.60 32.43
C SER A 362 38.42 -56.13 32.47
N ASN A 363 38.99 -56.79 31.46
CA ASN A 363 39.02 -58.26 31.30
C ASN A 363 37.68 -58.95 31.63
N GLY A 364 36.57 -58.39 31.12
CA GLY A 364 35.24 -58.98 31.27
C GLY A 364 34.58 -58.84 32.65
N ASN A 365 35.18 -58.10 33.58
CA ASN A 365 34.66 -57.95 34.95
C ASN A 365 34.69 -56.48 35.40
N TRP A 366 33.79 -56.12 36.32
CA TRP A 366 33.91 -54.91 37.12
C TRP A 366 34.93 -55.12 38.23
N ARG A 367 35.91 -54.22 38.35
CA ARG A 367 37.08 -54.40 39.21
C ARG A 367 37.30 -53.19 40.10
N ARG A 368 37.88 -53.45 41.27
CA ARG A 368 38.21 -52.40 42.25
C ARG A 368 39.47 -51.67 41.82
N LEU A 369 39.48 -50.34 41.99
CA LEU A 369 40.68 -49.54 41.72
C LEU A 369 41.82 -49.81 42.71
N SER A 370 41.53 -50.33 43.91
CA SER A 370 42.52 -50.53 44.97
C SER A 370 43.49 -51.68 44.70
N ASP A 371 43.05 -52.74 44.05
CA ASP A 371 43.81 -54.00 43.90
C ASP A 371 43.51 -54.78 42.62
N ASP A 372 42.75 -54.22 41.68
CA ASP A 372 42.36 -54.84 40.41
C ASP A 372 41.63 -56.20 40.53
N SER A 373 41.10 -56.53 41.71
CA SER A 373 40.26 -57.72 41.85
C SER A 373 38.84 -57.45 41.37
N ALA A 374 38.13 -58.48 40.94
CA ALA A 374 36.70 -58.38 40.67
C ALA A 374 35.93 -57.89 41.90
N ILE A 375 34.88 -57.10 41.68
CA ILE A 375 33.99 -56.65 42.76
C ILE A 375 33.18 -57.83 43.30
N ALA A 376 32.91 -57.81 44.60
CA ALA A 376 32.03 -58.76 45.26
C ALA A 376 31.34 -58.09 46.45
N ALA A 377 30.13 -58.52 46.78
CA ALA A 377 29.37 -58.02 47.94
C ALA A 377 29.92 -58.57 49.26
#